data_AF-A0A9P9EUB3-F1
#
_entry.id   AF-A0A9P9EUB3-F1
#
_cell.length_a   1.000
_cell.length_b   1.000
_cell.length_c   1.000
_cell.angle_alpha   90.00
_cell.angle_beta   90.00
_cell.angle_gamma   90.00
#
_symmetry.space_group_name_H-M   'P 1'
#
loop_
_entity.id
_entity.type
_entity.pdbx_description
1 polymer ?
#
loop_
_entity_poly.entity_id
_entity_poly.type
_entity_poly.pdbx_seq_one_letter_code
_entity_poly.pdbx_strand_id
1 'polypeptide(L)'
;MCVAISSTALQSHWTLAYCCFDFTCGETFTSWAEKEQHLNISTQHNICYSCPWNPGFSTQEQLADHLEQGHNWCNECELQFIRPSDLTEHDVSQHNMCDQCSTYYDSPSNLRIAGRSSDHIMTHAAKLVECPGCPRNFISDSAMVLHLETGFCPSGTDLGHINDIAFQRFQSKHYVCDVNSAYDCSCPTCRDEFWHISGLLQHAESEACGQTTEWNTPLGKFLHFLDIRVH
;
A
#
# COMPACT_ATOMS: atom_id res chain seq x y z
N MET A 1 14.47 -39.64 -14.60
CA MET A 1 14.10 -40.95 -15.18
C MET A 1 12.92 -41.46 -14.37
N CYS A 2 11.72 -41.40 -14.94
CA CYS A 2 10.49 -41.84 -14.29
C CYS A 2 10.55 -43.35 -14.07
N VAL A 3 10.42 -43.80 -12.81
CA VAL A 3 10.25 -45.22 -12.51
C VAL A 3 8.78 -45.55 -12.79
N ALA A 4 8.56 -46.34 -13.84
CA ALA A 4 7.25 -46.90 -14.15
C ALA A 4 6.85 -47.89 -13.05
N ILE A 5 5.88 -47.54 -12.22
CA ILE A 5 5.23 -48.48 -11.30
C ILE A 5 4.07 -49.12 -12.08
N SER A 6 4.10 -50.45 -12.22
CA SER A 6 3.17 -51.22 -13.04
C SER A 6 1.71 -51.06 -12.58
N SER A 7 0.79 -50.98 -13.54
CA SER A 7 -0.66 -50.80 -13.37
C SER A 7 -1.36 -51.82 -12.46
N THR A 8 -0.72 -52.93 -12.14
CA THR A 8 -1.23 -53.96 -11.23
C THR A 8 -1.12 -53.60 -9.74
N ALA A 9 -0.17 -52.73 -9.35
CA ALA A 9 0.00 -52.29 -7.96
C ALA A 9 -0.99 -51.16 -7.57
N LEU A 10 -1.42 -50.37 -8.56
CA LEU A 10 -2.43 -49.31 -8.38
C LEU A 10 -3.84 -49.88 -8.16
N GLN A 11 -4.15 -51.05 -8.74
CA GLN A 11 -5.49 -51.65 -8.64
C GLN A 11 -5.73 -52.35 -7.28
N SER A 12 -4.67 -52.84 -6.61
CA SER A 12 -4.76 -53.49 -5.29
C SER A 12 -4.83 -52.50 -4.12
N HIS A 13 -4.63 -51.20 -4.35
CA HIS A 13 -4.69 -50.19 -3.30
C HIS A 13 -6.13 -49.78 -2.94
N TRP A 14 -7.11 -50.11 -3.79
CA TRP A 14 -8.53 -49.76 -3.60
C TRP A 14 -9.29 -50.73 -2.69
N THR A 15 -8.68 -51.85 -2.27
CA THR A 15 -9.36 -52.91 -1.50
C THR A 15 -9.04 -52.91 0.00
N LEU A 16 -8.16 -52.02 0.47
CA LEU A 16 -7.79 -51.92 1.89
C LEU A 16 -8.52 -50.75 2.56
N ALA A 17 -9.42 -51.07 3.49
CA ALA A 17 -10.31 -50.11 4.15
C ALA A 17 -9.60 -49.01 4.96
N TYR A 18 -8.29 -49.14 5.21
CA TYR A 18 -7.52 -48.27 6.09
C TYR A 18 -6.17 -47.83 5.48
N CYS A 19 -6.12 -47.51 4.18
CA CYS A 19 -4.94 -46.83 3.60
C CYS A 19 -4.93 -45.34 3.95
N CYS A 20 -3.74 -44.74 4.08
CA CYS A 20 -3.58 -43.29 4.18
C CYS A 20 -4.20 -42.60 2.95
N PHE A 21 -4.85 -41.44 3.15
CA PHE A 21 -5.49 -40.68 2.06
C PHE A 21 -4.48 -39.93 1.19
N ASP A 22 -3.26 -39.77 1.69
CA ASP A 22 -2.13 -39.25 0.94
C ASP A 22 -1.53 -40.37 0.07
N PHE A 23 -1.73 -40.25 -1.25
CA PHE A 23 -1.23 -41.21 -2.25
C PHE A 23 0.30 -41.33 -2.27
N THR A 24 1.03 -40.37 -1.71
CA THR A 24 2.49 -40.39 -1.64
C THR A 24 3.02 -41.10 -0.39
N CYS A 25 2.21 -41.21 0.67
CA CYS A 25 2.59 -41.88 1.91
C CYS A 25 2.59 -43.41 1.78
N GLY A 26 1.58 -43.98 1.11
CA GLY A 26 1.52 -45.43 0.82
C GLY A 26 1.39 -46.35 2.05
N GLU A 27 1.24 -45.80 3.26
CA GLU A 27 1.07 -46.57 4.49
C GLU A 27 -0.33 -47.19 4.58
N THR A 28 -0.37 -48.45 5.01
CA THR A 28 -1.60 -49.23 5.18
C THR A 28 -1.76 -49.66 6.62
N PHE A 29 -2.93 -49.41 7.22
CA PHE A 29 -3.18 -49.68 8.63
C PHE A 29 -4.09 -50.91 8.81
N THR A 30 -4.00 -51.54 9.99
CA THR A 30 -4.86 -52.70 10.30
C THR A 30 -6.19 -52.28 10.92
N SER A 31 -6.28 -51.03 11.42
CA SER A 31 -7.48 -50.44 11.99
C SER A 31 -7.62 -48.95 11.68
N TRP A 32 -8.85 -48.42 11.80
CA TRP A 32 -9.12 -46.99 11.67
C TRP A 32 -8.41 -46.15 12.75
N ALA A 33 -8.29 -46.67 13.98
CA ALA A 33 -7.63 -45.98 15.09
C ALA A 33 -6.13 -45.78 14.83
N GLU A 34 -5.44 -46.77 14.26
CA GLU A 34 -4.03 -46.64 13.86
C GLU A 34 -3.84 -45.63 12.73
N LYS A 35 -4.77 -45.61 11.77
CA LYS A 35 -4.79 -44.62 10.68
C LYS A 35 -5.01 -43.20 11.21
N GLU A 36 -5.99 -43.01 12.09
CA GLU A 36 -6.28 -41.71 12.70
C GLU A 36 -5.11 -41.23 13.56
N GLN A 37 -4.50 -42.14 14.34
CA GLN A 37 -3.29 -41.84 15.10
C GLN A 37 -2.12 -41.44 14.21
N HIS A 38 -1.92 -42.13 13.08
CA HIS A 38 -0.91 -41.76 12.09
C HIS A 38 -1.16 -40.37 11.52
N LEU A 39 -2.39 -40.06 11.12
CA LEU A 39 -2.76 -38.74 10.58
C LEU A 39 -2.63 -37.62 11.62
N ASN A 40 -2.87 -37.91 12.90
CA ASN A 40 -2.75 -36.93 14.00
C ASN A 40 -1.30 -36.69 14.45
N ILE A 41 -0.40 -37.68 14.29
CA ILE A 41 1.00 -37.56 14.73
C ILE A 41 1.90 -37.11 13.57
N SER A 42 1.55 -37.45 12.33
CA SER A 42 2.37 -37.18 11.17
C SER A 42 2.15 -35.75 10.67
N THR A 43 3.20 -34.93 10.76
CA THR A 43 3.25 -33.58 10.17
C THR A 43 3.49 -33.58 8.66
N GLN A 44 3.55 -34.76 8.02
CA GLN A 44 3.85 -34.89 6.59
C GLN A 44 2.61 -34.88 5.69
N HIS A 45 1.41 -34.78 6.28
CA HIS A 45 0.17 -34.79 5.51
C HIS A 45 -0.34 -33.37 5.33
N ASN A 46 -0.16 -32.83 4.13
CA ASN A 46 -0.67 -31.52 3.75
C ASN A 46 -2.17 -31.64 3.45
N ILE A 47 -3.01 -31.85 4.46
CA ILE A 47 -4.46 -32.05 4.32
C ILE A 47 -5.20 -30.78 4.76
N CYS A 48 -6.17 -30.34 3.97
CA CYS A 48 -7.07 -29.26 4.36
C CYS A 48 -8.28 -29.81 5.13
N TYR A 49 -8.37 -29.56 6.42
CA TYR A 49 -9.50 -29.99 7.26
C TYR A 49 -10.73 -29.07 7.17
N SER A 50 -10.58 -27.87 6.61
CA SER A 50 -11.68 -26.91 6.45
C SER A 50 -12.59 -27.24 5.26
N CYS A 51 -12.18 -28.17 4.38
CA CYS A 51 -12.98 -28.64 3.25
C CYS A 51 -13.76 -29.93 3.61
N PRO A 52 -15.02 -30.08 3.15
CA PRO A 52 -15.83 -31.27 3.46
C PRO A 52 -15.22 -32.62 3.05
N TRP A 53 -14.30 -32.61 2.08
CA TRP A 53 -13.69 -33.82 1.49
C TRP A 53 -12.24 -34.05 1.95
N ASN A 54 -11.72 -33.20 2.83
CA ASN A 54 -10.33 -33.24 3.31
C ASN A 54 -9.29 -33.50 2.21
N PRO A 55 -9.19 -32.63 1.19
CA PRO A 55 -8.25 -32.83 0.11
C PRO A 55 -6.82 -32.84 0.66
N GLY A 56 -6.05 -33.85 0.26
CA GLY A 56 -4.62 -33.93 0.51
C GLY A 56 -3.83 -33.29 -0.64
N PHE A 57 -2.75 -32.59 -0.29
CA PHE A 57 -1.84 -31.93 -1.21
C PHE A 57 -0.45 -32.57 -1.15
N SER A 58 0.27 -32.55 -2.26
CA SER A 58 1.58 -33.20 -2.35
C SER A 58 2.69 -32.39 -1.68
N THR A 59 2.49 -31.08 -1.47
CA THR A 59 3.43 -30.19 -0.77
C THR A 59 2.71 -29.24 0.17
N GLN A 60 3.44 -28.71 1.16
CA GLN A 60 2.92 -27.69 2.08
C GLN A 60 2.55 -26.40 1.34
N GLU A 61 3.31 -26.02 0.30
CA GLU A 61 3.01 -24.87 -0.56
C GLU A 61 1.67 -25.03 -1.28
N GLN A 62 1.35 -26.23 -1.79
CA GLN A 62 0.06 -26.47 -2.43
C GLN A 62 -1.12 -26.38 -1.44
N LEU A 63 -0.92 -26.82 -0.20
CA LEU A 63 -1.92 -26.63 0.86
C LEU A 63 -2.05 -25.14 1.21
N ALA A 64 -0.93 -24.42 1.35
CA ALA A 64 -0.91 -22.99 1.64
C ALA A 64 -1.66 -22.17 0.56
N ASP A 65 -1.39 -22.45 -0.72
CA ASP A 65 -2.09 -21.84 -1.85
C ASP A 65 -3.61 -22.13 -1.81
N HIS A 66 -3.99 -23.37 -1.49
CA HIS A 66 -5.39 -23.75 -1.36
C HIS A 66 -6.09 -22.99 -0.21
N LEU A 67 -5.42 -22.84 0.93
CA LEU A 67 -5.94 -22.13 2.09
C LEU A 67 -6.12 -20.63 1.80
N GLU A 68 -5.13 -19.99 1.19
CA GLU A 68 -5.22 -18.57 0.79
C GLU A 68 -6.38 -18.32 -0.18
N GLN A 69 -6.53 -19.17 -1.19
CA GLN A 69 -7.54 -18.97 -2.24
C GLN A 69 -8.96 -19.33 -1.78
N GLY A 70 -9.09 -20.27 -0.84
CA GLY A 70 -10.38 -20.89 -0.52
C GLY A 70 -10.94 -20.58 0.86
N HIS A 71 -10.10 -20.13 1.81
CA HIS A 71 -10.44 -20.13 3.24
C HIS A 71 -10.23 -18.80 3.96
N ASN A 72 -9.94 -17.71 3.26
CA ASN A 72 -9.55 -16.43 3.88
C ASN A 72 -8.45 -16.66 4.93
N TRP A 73 -7.38 -17.32 4.50
CA TRP A 73 -6.29 -17.76 5.38
C TRP A 73 -5.12 -16.80 5.30
N CYS A 74 -4.57 -16.42 6.45
CA CYS A 74 -3.27 -15.76 6.53
C CYS A 74 -2.19 -16.81 6.83
N ASN A 75 -1.26 -17.01 5.89
CA ASN A 75 -0.17 -17.99 6.04
C ASN A 75 0.87 -17.58 7.09
N GLU A 76 1.15 -16.29 7.23
CA GLU A 76 2.15 -15.82 8.22
C GLU A 76 1.67 -16.00 9.66
N CYS A 77 0.36 -15.82 9.91
CA CYS A 77 -0.24 -15.96 11.23
C CYS A 77 -0.90 -17.33 11.49
N GLU A 78 -1.03 -18.17 10.45
CA GLU A 78 -1.77 -19.44 10.48
C GLU A 78 -3.22 -19.28 10.99
N LEU A 79 -3.90 -18.21 10.55
CA LEU A 79 -5.25 -17.86 10.98
C LEU A 79 -6.27 -17.95 9.84
N GLN A 80 -7.43 -18.54 10.14
CA GLN A 80 -8.59 -18.56 9.26
C GLN A 80 -9.60 -17.48 9.66
N PHE A 81 -10.05 -16.67 8.70
CA PHE A 81 -11.05 -15.65 8.90
C PHE A 81 -12.42 -16.05 8.33
N ILE A 82 -13.49 -15.66 9.02
CA ILE A 82 -14.86 -15.96 8.58
C ILE A 82 -15.21 -15.15 7.33
N ARG A 83 -14.78 -13.89 7.27
CA ARG A 83 -15.08 -12.97 6.16
C ARG A 83 -13.78 -12.49 5.50
N PRO A 84 -13.79 -12.24 4.18
CA PRO A 84 -12.68 -11.60 3.49
C PRO A 84 -12.33 -10.21 4.03
N SER A 85 -13.34 -9.46 4.53
CA SER A 85 -13.13 -8.17 5.19
C SER A 85 -12.25 -8.28 6.43
N ASP A 86 -12.43 -9.34 7.20
CA ASP A 86 -11.73 -9.53 8.46
C ASP A 86 -10.25 -9.89 8.20
N LEU A 87 -10.00 -10.68 7.14
CA LEU A 87 -8.64 -10.92 6.64
C LEU A 87 -7.99 -9.63 6.12
N THR A 88 -8.74 -8.81 5.38
CA THR A 88 -8.23 -7.53 4.86
C THR A 88 -7.82 -6.59 6.01
N GLU A 89 -8.67 -6.45 7.04
CA GLU A 89 -8.35 -5.64 8.24
C GLU A 89 -7.15 -6.22 9.01
N HIS A 90 -7.04 -7.54 9.08
CA HIS A 90 -5.89 -8.21 9.65
C HIS A 90 -4.61 -7.88 8.87
N ASP A 91 -4.62 -7.98 7.54
CA ASP A 91 -3.45 -7.72 6.69
C ASP A 91 -3.01 -6.25 6.72
N VAL A 92 -3.96 -5.32 6.79
CA VAL A 92 -3.65 -3.88 6.99
C VAL A 92 -2.97 -3.66 8.35
N SER A 93 -3.46 -4.31 9.40
CA SER A 93 -2.99 -4.04 10.77
C SER A 93 -1.74 -4.82 11.18
N GLN A 94 -1.57 -6.05 10.70
CA GLN A 94 -0.48 -6.97 11.12
C GLN A 94 0.57 -7.17 10.02
N HIS A 95 0.21 -7.05 8.74
CA HIS A 95 1.08 -7.35 7.60
C HIS A 95 1.43 -6.12 6.75
N ASN A 96 1.21 -4.92 7.28
CA ASN A 96 1.52 -3.64 6.64
C ASN A 96 0.97 -3.55 5.20
N MET A 97 -0.22 -4.08 4.95
CA MET A 97 -0.85 -3.99 3.64
C MET A 97 -1.46 -2.60 3.42
N CYS A 98 -1.29 -2.03 2.23
CA CYS A 98 -2.04 -0.86 1.79
C CYS A 98 -3.50 -1.26 1.51
N ASP A 99 -4.45 -0.56 2.13
CA ASP A 99 -5.89 -0.79 2.02
C ASP A 99 -6.47 -0.46 0.63
N GLN A 100 -5.81 0.40 -0.13
CA GLN A 100 -6.29 0.84 -1.45
C GLN A 100 -5.85 -0.06 -2.61
N CYS A 101 -4.65 -0.64 -2.54
CA CYS A 101 -4.11 -1.48 -3.62
C CYS A 101 -3.67 -2.87 -3.19
N SER A 102 -3.91 -3.23 -1.94
CA SER A 102 -3.56 -4.53 -1.36
C SER A 102 -2.08 -4.90 -1.52
N THR A 103 -1.20 -3.90 -1.58
CA THR A 103 0.25 -4.11 -1.66
C THR A 103 0.87 -4.20 -0.27
N TYR A 104 1.69 -5.22 -0.05
CA TYR A 104 2.37 -5.49 1.22
C TYR A 104 3.72 -4.78 1.31
N TYR A 105 4.12 -4.44 2.53
CA TYR A 105 5.40 -3.79 2.81
C TYR A 105 6.15 -4.50 3.94
N ASP A 106 7.47 -4.59 3.80
CA ASP A 106 8.32 -5.28 4.79
C ASP A 106 8.30 -4.64 6.19
N SER A 107 7.86 -3.39 6.30
CA SER A 107 7.77 -2.72 7.60
C SER A 107 6.71 -1.62 7.65
N PRO A 108 6.21 -1.28 8.86
CA PRO A 108 5.28 -0.16 9.05
C PRO A 108 5.87 1.18 8.60
N SER A 109 7.19 1.34 8.70
CA SER A 109 7.87 2.55 8.22
C SER A 109 7.88 2.62 6.70
N ASN A 110 8.06 1.50 6.00
CA ASN A 110 7.98 1.46 4.54
C ASN A 110 6.56 1.72 4.05
N LEU A 111 5.53 1.16 4.71
CA LEU A 111 4.14 1.50 4.43
C LEU A 111 3.86 2.99 4.67
N ARG A 112 4.33 3.55 5.79
CA ARG A 112 4.15 4.99 6.11
C ARG A 112 4.87 5.89 5.11
N ILE A 113 6.08 5.52 4.69
CA ILE A 113 6.83 6.25 3.68
C ILE A 113 6.14 6.11 2.32
N ALA A 114 5.68 4.92 1.94
CA ALA A 114 4.95 4.70 0.69
C ALA A 114 3.63 5.47 0.66
N GLY A 115 2.85 5.44 1.73
CA GLY A 115 1.63 6.25 1.87
C GLY A 115 1.88 7.77 1.87
N ARG A 116 3.14 8.21 1.99
CA ARG A 116 3.56 9.61 1.88
C ARG A 116 4.40 9.89 0.62
N SER A 117 4.85 8.86 -0.09
CA SER A 117 5.73 9.02 -1.23
C SER A 117 4.91 9.37 -2.45
N SER A 118 5.40 10.33 -3.23
CA SER A 118 4.73 10.74 -4.47
C SER A 118 4.43 9.53 -5.33
N ASP A 119 5.40 8.63 -5.53
CA ASP A 119 5.32 7.54 -6.49
C ASP A 119 4.26 6.48 -6.18
N HIS A 120 4.00 6.18 -4.89
CA HIS A 120 2.94 5.25 -4.51
C HIS A 120 1.58 5.97 -4.38
N ILE A 121 1.54 7.22 -3.93
CA ILE A 121 0.30 8.02 -4.01
C ILE A 121 -0.15 8.16 -5.47
N MET A 122 0.76 8.30 -6.44
CA MET A 122 0.45 8.33 -7.88
C MET A 122 -0.34 7.09 -8.35
N THR A 123 -0.19 5.93 -7.69
CA THR A 123 -0.92 4.71 -8.11
C THR A 123 -2.39 4.74 -7.68
N HIS A 124 -2.74 5.55 -6.67
CA HIS A 124 -4.10 5.65 -6.12
C HIS A 124 -4.78 6.98 -6.43
N ALA A 125 -4.00 8.04 -6.66
CA ALA A 125 -4.51 9.37 -6.88
C ALA A 125 -5.09 9.51 -8.31
N ALA A 126 -6.38 9.88 -8.38
CA ALA A 126 -6.82 10.66 -9.53
C ALA A 126 -5.95 11.93 -9.58
N LYS A 127 -5.37 12.26 -10.73
CA LYS A 127 -4.68 13.55 -10.93
C LYS A 127 -5.72 14.67 -10.77
N LEU A 128 -5.62 15.48 -9.71
CA LEU A 128 -6.64 16.50 -9.38
C LEU A 128 -6.21 17.94 -9.69
N VAL A 129 -4.91 18.27 -9.60
CA VAL A 129 -4.45 19.66 -9.74
C VAL A 129 -3.86 19.88 -11.13
N GLU A 130 -4.53 20.67 -11.94
CA GLU A 130 -4.05 21.08 -13.26
C GLU A 130 -3.03 22.21 -13.12
N CYS A 131 -1.98 22.20 -13.94
CA CYS A 131 -1.08 23.34 -14.02
C CYS A 131 -1.72 24.45 -14.87
N PRO A 132 -1.78 25.70 -14.38
CA PRO A 132 -2.38 26.80 -15.14
C PRO A 132 -1.60 27.15 -16.41
N GLY A 133 -0.29 26.84 -16.44
CA GLY A 133 0.60 27.19 -17.55
C GLY A 133 0.84 26.08 -18.56
N CYS A 134 0.43 24.84 -18.29
CA CYS A 134 0.71 23.71 -19.19
C CYS A 134 -0.27 22.55 -18.97
N PRO A 135 -0.40 21.62 -19.94
CA PRO A 135 -1.39 20.52 -19.84
C PRO A 135 -0.99 19.40 -18.86
N ARG A 136 -0.04 19.64 -17.95
CA ARG A 136 0.39 18.66 -16.95
C ARG A 136 -0.47 18.76 -15.70
N ASN A 137 -0.78 17.61 -15.12
CA ASN A 137 -1.50 17.51 -13.86
C ASN A 137 -0.64 16.90 -12.77
N PHE A 138 -0.91 17.30 -11.54
CA PHE A 138 -0.15 17.00 -10.34
C PHE A 138 -1.08 16.42 -9.27
N ILE A 139 -0.47 15.74 -8.29
CA ILE A 139 -1.19 15.10 -7.18
C ILE A 139 -1.51 16.06 -6.04
N SER A 140 -0.80 17.20 -5.98
CA SER A 140 -0.94 18.19 -4.93
C SER A 140 -0.57 19.56 -5.44
N ASP A 141 -0.96 20.58 -4.69
CA ASP A 141 -0.63 21.97 -4.96
C ASP A 141 0.89 22.20 -4.83
N SER A 142 1.51 21.62 -3.80
CA SER A 142 2.96 21.71 -3.58
C SER A 142 3.78 21.18 -4.77
N ALA A 143 3.37 20.06 -5.37
CA ALA A 143 4.04 19.46 -6.51
C ALA A 143 3.87 20.30 -7.79
N MET A 144 2.69 20.89 -7.99
CA MET A 144 2.42 21.80 -9.11
C MET A 144 3.24 23.09 -8.97
N VAL A 145 3.29 23.68 -7.77
CA VAL A 145 4.08 24.90 -7.52
C VAL A 145 5.57 24.63 -7.69
N LEU A 146 6.08 23.50 -7.19
CA LEU A 146 7.47 23.10 -7.39
C LEU A 146 7.82 22.99 -8.89
N HIS A 147 6.93 22.43 -9.68
CA HIS A 147 7.10 22.37 -11.13
C HIS A 147 7.26 23.76 -11.76
N LEU A 148 6.50 24.75 -11.31
CA LEU A 148 6.62 26.14 -11.77
C LEU A 148 7.90 26.81 -11.24
N GLU A 149 8.24 26.63 -9.96
CA GLU A 149 9.44 27.21 -9.34
C GLU A 149 10.73 26.73 -10.01
N THR A 150 10.78 25.47 -10.47
CA THR A 150 11.96 24.94 -11.18
C THR A 150 12.18 25.55 -12.57
N GLY A 151 11.21 26.27 -13.13
CA GLY A 151 11.31 26.88 -14.45
C GLY A 151 11.26 25.88 -15.62
N PHE A 152 10.93 24.62 -15.37
CA PHE A 152 10.76 23.60 -16.43
C PHE A 152 9.37 23.63 -17.08
N CYS A 153 8.49 24.52 -16.64
CA CYS A 153 7.16 24.67 -17.21
C CYS A 153 7.24 25.27 -18.62
N PRO A 154 6.57 24.67 -19.64
CA PRO A 154 6.48 25.24 -20.97
C PRO A 154 5.88 26.65 -21.05
N SER A 155 5.14 27.10 -20.03
CA SER A 155 4.64 28.49 -19.95
C SER A 155 5.76 29.54 -19.79
N GLY A 156 6.97 29.12 -19.41
CA GLY A 156 8.06 30.02 -19.05
C GLY A 156 7.91 30.62 -17.65
N THR A 157 6.95 30.16 -16.85
CA THR A 157 6.86 30.50 -15.43
C THR A 157 8.06 29.92 -14.68
N ASP A 158 8.69 30.74 -13.85
CA ASP A 158 9.86 30.40 -13.04
C ASP A 158 9.69 30.85 -11.57
N LEU A 159 10.69 30.56 -10.74
CA LEU A 159 10.72 30.96 -9.33
C LEU A 159 10.49 32.47 -9.13
N GLY A 160 11.06 33.32 -9.99
CA GLY A 160 10.90 34.77 -9.88
C GLY A 160 9.43 35.18 -10.02
N HIS A 161 8.75 34.61 -11.03
CA HIS A 161 7.34 34.85 -11.26
C HIS A 161 6.45 34.32 -10.12
N ILE A 162 6.76 33.15 -9.57
CA ILE A 162 6.03 32.57 -8.42
C ILE A 162 6.22 33.43 -7.17
N ASN A 163 7.44 33.85 -6.87
CA ASN A 163 7.74 34.74 -5.75
C ASN A 163 7.04 36.09 -5.92
N ASP A 164 6.98 36.63 -7.13
CA ASP A 164 6.24 37.85 -7.42
C ASP A 164 4.74 37.71 -7.11
N ILE A 165 4.11 36.63 -7.58
CA ILE A 165 2.70 36.34 -7.29
C ILE A 165 2.47 36.20 -5.78
N ALA A 166 3.39 35.52 -5.09
CA ALA A 166 3.23 35.21 -3.69
C ALA A 166 3.51 36.37 -2.73
N PHE A 167 4.51 37.21 -3.02
CA PHE A 167 5.02 38.20 -2.08
C PHE A 167 4.60 39.64 -2.37
N GLN A 168 4.16 39.96 -3.60
CA GLN A 168 3.77 41.34 -3.96
C GLN A 168 2.40 41.77 -3.39
N ARG A 169 1.65 40.90 -2.71
CA ARG A 169 0.31 41.20 -2.16
C ARG A 169 0.27 41.30 -0.64
N PHE A 170 -0.64 42.12 -0.12
CA PHE A 170 -0.86 42.37 1.32
C PHE A 170 -1.10 41.12 2.19
N GLN A 171 -1.47 39.99 1.59
CA GLN A 171 -1.70 38.74 2.32
C GLN A 171 -0.42 37.93 2.56
N SER A 172 0.68 38.25 1.88
CA SER A 172 1.99 37.63 2.09
C SER A 172 2.50 37.80 3.52
N LYS A 173 2.07 38.86 4.22
CA LYS A 173 2.36 39.11 5.65
C LYS A 173 2.06 37.94 6.58
N HIS A 174 1.22 37.00 6.17
CA HIS A 174 0.85 35.84 6.98
C HIS A 174 1.85 34.69 6.89
N TYR A 175 2.64 34.63 5.83
CA TYR A 175 3.58 33.54 5.57
C TYR A 175 4.94 34.02 5.04
N VAL A 176 5.21 35.32 5.04
CA VAL A 176 6.54 35.88 4.77
C VAL A 176 7.34 35.92 6.06
N CYS A 177 8.64 35.63 5.97
CA CYS A 177 9.53 35.78 7.11
C CYS A 177 9.84 37.26 7.43
N ASP A 178 10.44 37.47 8.60
CA ASP A 178 11.06 38.75 8.96
C ASP A 178 12.23 39.05 8.01
N VAL A 179 12.52 40.34 7.78
CA VAL A 179 13.64 40.81 6.93
C VAL A 179 15.01 40.29 7.37
N ASN A 180 15.13 39.77 8.60
CA ASN A 180 16.36 39.19 9.13
C ASN A 180 16.45 37.66 8.97
N SER A 181 15.41 37.00 8.44
CA SER A 181 15.44 35.55 8.22
C SER A 181 16.25 35.19 6.98
N ALA A 182 16.86 34.01 7.01
CA ALA A 182 17.52 33.42 5.85
C ALA A 182 16.54 32.72 4.89
N TYR A 183 15.25 32.71 5.24
CA TYR A 183 14.17 32.04 4.51
C TYR A 183 13.13 33.06 4.07
N ASP A 184 12.47 32.78 2.94
CA ASP A 184 11.46 33.69 2.40
C ASP A 184 10.07 33.43 3.00
N CYS A 185 9.79 32.19 3.40
CA CYS A 185 8.47 31.75 3.85
C CYS A 185 8.49 31.23 5.29
N SER A 186 7.44 31.52 6.07
CA SER A 186 7.19 30.89 7.37
C SER A 186 5.77 30.36 7.46
N CYS A 187 5.59 29.25 8.17
CA CYS A 187 4.26 28.70 8.41
C CYS A 187 3.46 29.64 9.32
N PRO A 188 2.23 30.07 8.93
CA PRO A 188 1.41 30.95 9.75
C PRO A 188 1.05 30.36 11.13
N THR A 189 1.06 29.02 11.25
CA THR A 189 0.62 28.29 12.44
C THR A 189 1.79 27.92 13.36
N CYS A 190 2.77 27.15 12.87
CA CYS A 190 3.89 26.67 13.70
C CYS A 190 5.15 27.54 13.62
N ARG A 191 5.22 28.47 12.65
CA ARG A 191 6.39 29.34 12.36
C ARG A 191 7.64 28.61 11.88
N ASP A 192 7.52 27.37 11.42
CA ASP A 192 8.62 26.71 10.68
C ASP A 192 8.95 27.52 9.41
N GLU A 193 10.23 27.59 9.06
CA GLU A 193 10.74 28.44 7.98
C GLU A 193 11.13 27.62 6.74
N PHE A 194 10.88 28.17 5.55
CA PHE A 194 11.04 27.51 4.25
C PHE A 194 11.60 28.47 3.21
N TRP A 195 12.49 27.95 2.35
CA TRP A 195 13.07 28.72 1.24
C TRP A 195 12.07 28.97 0.11
N HIS A 196 11.17 28.03 -0.11
CA HIS A 196 10.24 28.04 -1.23
C HIS A 196 8.81 27.80 -0.75
N ILE A 197 7.85 28.30 -1.53
CA ILE A 197 6.43 28.17 -1.19
C ILE A 197 5.97 26.74 -1.39
N SER A 198 6.53 26.03 -2.37
CA SER A 198 6.32 24.59 -2.51
C SER A 198 6.62 23.83 -1.21
N GLY A 199 7.72 24.18 -0.52
CA GLY A 199 8.09 23.57 0.76
C GLY A 199 7.09 23.89 1.89
N LEU A 200 6.60 25.13 1.95
CA LEU A 200 5.56 25.51 2.91
C LEU A 200 4.22 24.82 2.63
N LEU A 201 3.84 24.70 1.36
CA LEU A 201 2.63 23.96 0.95
C LEU A 201 2.74 22.48 1.29
N GLN A 202 3.89 21.86 1.01
CA GLN A 202 4.14 20.46 1.37
C GLN A 202 4.03 20.25 2.89
N HIS A 203 4.54 21.19 3.69
CA HIS A 203 4.38 21.16 5.13
C HIS A 203 2.90 21.21 5.55
N ALA A 204 2.09 22.12 4.96
CA ALA A 204 0.67 22.22 5.24
C ALA A 204 -0.13 20.98 4.79
N GLU A 205 0.23 20.38 3.65
CA GLU A 205 -0.38 19.15 3.12
C GLU A 205 -0.03 17.91 3.97
N SER A 206 1.09 17.93 4.69
CA SER A 206 1.55 16.80 5.49
C SER A 206 0.90 16.65 6.87
N GLU A 207 -0.06 17.52 7.21
CA GLU A 207 -0.69 17.65 8.54
C GLU A 207 0.33 17.79 9.70
N ALA A 208 1.58 18.17 9.39
CA ALA A 208 2.63 18.34 10.39
C ALA A 208 2.32 19.45 11.40
N CYS A 209 1.50 20.41 11.00
CA CYS A 209 0.84 21.34 11.91
C CYS A 209 -0.61 21.57 11.45
N GLY A 210 -1.42 22.21 12.30
CA GLY A 210 -2.84 22.51 11.99
C GLY A 210 -3.05 23.56 10.89
N GLN A 211 -2.06 23.80 10.02
CA GLN A 211 -2.16 24.68 8.87
C GLN A 211 -2.83 23.94 7.71
N THR A 212 -3.71 24.62 6.97
CA THR A 212 -4.40 24.04 5.81
C THR A 212 -4.24 24.92 4.55
N THR A 213 -4.49 24.33 3.39
CA THR A 213 -4.50 24.99 2.06
C THR A 213 -5.91 25.31 1.57
N GLU A 214 -6.93 25.24 2.45
CA GLU A 214 -8.30 25.60 2.10
C GLU A 214 -8.40 27.02 1.51
N TRP A 215 -9.32 27.23 0.58
CA TRP A 215 -9.48 28.49 -0.18
C TRP A 215 -9.52 29.77 0.68
N ASN A 216 -10.00 29.69 1.92
CA ASN A 216 -10.14 30.82 2.83
C ASN A 216 -8.83 31.18 3.56
N THR A 217 -7.83 30.30 3.56
CA THR A 217 -6.54 30.51 4.22
C THR A 217 -5.60 31.36 3.36
N PRO A 218 -4.53 31.93 3.94
CA PRO A 218 -3.52 32.66 3.16
C PRO A 218 -2.91 31.81 2.04
N LEU A 219 -2.66 30.51 2.28
CA LEU A 219 -2.10 29.59 1.30
C LEU A 219 -3.10 29.23 0.19
N GLY A 220 -4.37 28.98 0.54
CA GLY A 220 -5.40 28.71 -0.47
C GLY A 220 -5.69 29.92 -1.36
N LYS A 221 -5.60 31.14 -0.81
CA LYS A 221 -5.71 32.37 -1.61
C LYS A 221 -4.53 32.54 -2.55
N PHE A 222 -3.30 32.24 -2.10
CA PHE A 222 -2.14 32.22 -2.99
C PHE A 222 -2.37 31.27 -4.18
N LEU A 223 -2.80 30.03 -3.93
CA LEU A 223 -3.07 29.03 -4.98
C LEU A 223 -4.13 29.50 -5.98
N HIS A 224 -5.22 30.08 -5.47
CA HIS A 224 -6.25 30.67 -6.32
C HIS A 224 -5.72 31.83 -7.19
N PHE A 225 -4.84 32.68 -6.64
CA PHE A 225 -4.23 33.77 -7.41
C PHE A 225 -3.22 33.27 -8.44
N LEU A 226 -2.47 32.22 -8.11
CA LEU A 226 -1.54 31.58 -9.01
C LEU A 226 -2.26 31.05 -10.25
N ASP A 227 -3.38 30.36 -10.05
CA ASP A 227 -4.23 29.86 -11.12
C ASP A 227 -4.68 30.97 -12.08
N ILE A 228 -5.17 32.09 -11.54
CA ILE A 228 -5.63 33.24 -12.33
C ILE A 228 -4.50 33.95 -13.09
N ARG A 229 -3.28 33.97 -12.56
CA ARG A 229 -2.18 34.80 -13.08
C ARG A 229 -1.29 34.10 -14.08
N VAL A 230 -1.28 32.77 -14.07
CA VAL A 230 -0.46 31.95 -14.98
C VAL A 230 -1.28 31.48 -16.19
N HIS A 231 -2.61 31.43 -16.09
CA HIS A 231 -3.53 31.32 -17.23
C HIS A 231 -3.51 32.53 -18.16
#